data_AF-A0AAE5L5F2-F1
#
_entry.id   AF-A0AAE5L5F2-F1
#
_cell.length_a   1.000
_cell.length_b   1.000
_cell.length_c   1.000
_cell.angle_alpha   90.00
_cell.angle_beta   90.00
_cell.angle_gamma   90.00
#
_symmetry.space_group_name_H-M   'P 1'
#
loop_
_entity.id
_entity.type
_entity.pdbx_description
1 polymer ?
#
loop_
_entity_poly.entity_id
_entity_poly.type
_entity_poly.pdbx_seq_one_letter_code
_entity_poly.pdbx_strand_id
1 'polypeptide(L)'
;MQAGIGSKRVDVAVGGRRVTLSNLDKVLWPRQDFTKGDLIEYYARVAKWLLPHLKDRPLSLVRFPQGIAGKGFYQKDAPRVPRIGSG
;
A
#
# COMPACT_ATOMS: atom_id res chain seq x y z
N MET A 1 7.49 -16.16 -19.89
CA MET A 1 8.74 -16.11 -19.12
C MET A 1 8.51 -15.31 -17.86
N GLN A 2 8.46 -15.97 -16.69
CA GLN A 2 8.33 -15.30 -15.39
C GLN A 2 9.74 -14.92 -14.92
N ALA A 3 10.10 -13.63 -15.05
CA ALA A 3 11.28 -13.11 -14.41
C ALA A 3 10.96 -12.84 -12.93
N GLY A 4 11.68 -13.50 -12.02
CA GLY A 4 11.59 -13.24 -10.60
C GLY A 4 12.04 -11.82 -10.29
N ILE A 5 11.10 -10.94 -9.94
CA ILE A 5 11.40 -9.58 -9.47
C ILE A 5 11.84 -9.72 -8.01
N GLY A 6 13.15 -9.60 -7.77
CA GLY A 6 13.72 -9.52 -6.43
C GLY A 6 13.06 -8.38 -5.66
N SER A 7 12.30 -8.73 -4.62
CA SER A 7 11.55 -7.78 -3.81
C SER A 7 12.53 -6.95 -2.96
N LYS A 8 12.97 -5.80 -3.46
CA LYS A 8 13.59 -4.79 -2.60
C LYS A 8 12.57 -4.41 -1.53
N ARG A 9 12.90 -4.72 -0.28
CA ARG A 9 12.20 -4.20 0.88
C ARG A 9 12.84 -2.88 1.26
N VAL A 10 12.00 -1.89 1.55
CA VAL A 10 12.45 -0.56 1.94
C VAL A 10 11.73 -0.20 3.23
N ASP A 11 12.49 0.05 4.28
CA ASP A 11 11.95 0.56 5.54
C ASP A 11 11.85 2.08 5.47
N VAL A 12 10.66 2.60 5.75
CA VAL A 12 10.40 4.03 5.79
C VAL A 12 9.84 4.42 7.16
N ALA A 13 10.13 5.65 7.60
CA ALA A 13 9.53 6.25 8.79
C ALA A 13 8.36 7.14 8.38
N VAL A 14 7.15 6.86 8.88
CA VAL A 14 5.93 7.62 8.58
C VAL A 14 5.17 7.86 9.89
N GLY A 15 4.96 9.14 10.26
CA GLY A 15 4.17 9.49 11.45
C GLY A 15 4.63 8.82 12.74
N GLY A 16 5.95 8.69 12.95
CA GLY A 16 6.54 8.02 14.12
C GLY A 16 6.54 6.48 14.06
N ARG A 17 6.11 5.87 12.94
CA ARG A 17 6.06 4.40 12.76
C ARG A 17 7.05 3.97 11.68
N ARG A 18 7.72 2.83 11.88
CA ARG A 18 8.49 2.16 10.83
C ARG A 18 7.58 1.25 10.01
N VAL A 19 7.61 1.39 8.69
CA VAL A 19 6.81 0.60 7.76
C VAL A 19 7.72 -0.01 6.70
N THR A 20 7.66 -1.33 6.53
CA THR A 20 8.38 -2.03 5.47
C THR A 20 7.54 -2.07 4.20
N LEU A 21 8.04 -1.44 3.15
CA LEU A 21 7.46 -1.49 1.80
C LEU A 21 8.11 -2.62 1.02
N SER A 22 7.34 -3.21 0.09
CA SER A 22 7.79 -4.33 -0.75
C SER A 22 7.12 -4.27 -2.11
N ASN A 23 7.76 -4.88 -3.12
CA ASN A 23 7.27 -5.00 -4.49
C ASN A 23 6.90 -3.62 -5.07
N LEU A 24 7.77 -2.63 -4.91
CA LEU A 24 7.51 -1.25 -5.35
C LEU A 24 7.35 -1.17 -6.87
N ASP A 25 8.17 -1.91 -7.60
CA ASP A 25 8.16 -1.95 -9.08
C ASP A 25 6.98 -2.76 -9.66
N LYS A 26 6.08 -3.25 -8.81
CA LYS A 26 4.92 -4.02 -9.27
C LYS A 26 3.94 -3.10 -9.99
N VAL A 27 3.74 -3.32 -11.29
CA VAL A 27 2.71 -2.63 -12.09
C VAL A 27 1.32 -3.00 -11.58
N LEU A 28 0.54 -1.98 -11.18
CA LEU A 28 -0.85 -2.11 -10.75
C LEU A 28 -1.83 -1.65 -11.83
N TRP A 29 -1.43 -0.71 -12.70
CA TRP A 29 -2.20 -0.21 -13.85
C TRP A 29 -1.46 -0.48 -15.18
N PRO A 30 -1.70 -1.63 -15.84
CA PRO A 30 -0.93 -2.03 -17.03
C PRO A 30 -1.07 -1.12 -18.25
N ARG A 31 -2.11 -0.28 -18.31
CA ARG A 31 -2.31 0.63 -19.45
C ARG A 31 -1.50 1.92 -19.34
N GLN A 32 -1.10 2.30 -18.13
CA GLN A 32 -0.36 3.53 -17.82
C GLN A 32 1.02 3.25 -17.22
N ASP A 33 1.35 1.96 -17.05
CA ASP A 33 2.54 1.48 -16.35
C ASP A 33 2.72 2.00 -14.92
N PHE A 34 1.64 2.46 -14.26
CA PHE A 34 1.73 2.87 -12.87
C PHE A 34 1.95 1.68 -11.93
N THR A 35 2.96 1.84 -11.09
CA THR A 35 3.44 0.86 -10.14
C THR A 35 2.83 1.04 -8.74
N LYS A 36 3.10 0.07 -7.86
CA LYS A 36 2.79 0.17 -6.44
C LYS A 36 3.58 1.30 -5.77
N GLY A 37 4.82 1.55 -6.22
CA GLY A 37 5.62 2.68 -5.80
C GLY A 37 4.92 4.01 -6.07
N ASP A 38 4.46 4.20 -7.32
CA ASP A 38 3.76 5.42 -7.74
C ASP A 38 2.49 5.67 -6.91
N LEU A 39 1.74 4.61 -6.60
CA LEU A 39 0.55 4.70 -5.75
C LEU A 39 0.89 5.18 -4.33
N ILE A 40 1.96 4.63 -3.74
CA ILE A 40 2.41 5.02 -2.40
C ILE A 40 2.89 6.48 -2.41
N GLU A 41 3.66 6.86 -3.42
CA GLU A 41 4.15 8.23 -3.58
C GLU A 41 2.99 9.21 -3.74
N TYR A 42 1.99 8.87 -4.56
CA TYR A 42 0.78 9.68 -4.72
C TYR A 42 0.09 9.92 -3.37
N TYR A 43 -0.17 8.86 -2.60
CA TYR A 43 -0.78 9.01 -1.28
C TYR A 43 0.07 9.83 -0.31
N ALA A 44 1.40 9.69 -0.35
CA ALA A 44 2.31 10.49 0.47
C ALA A 44 2.23 11.98 0.12
N ARG A 45 2.17 12.32 -1.18
CA ARG A 45 2.03 13.70 -1.66
C ARG A 45 0.70 14.31 -1.24
N VAL A 46 -0.41 13.56 -1.33
CA VAL A 46 -1.75 14.10 -1.02
C VAL A 46 -2.17 13.95 0.44
N ALA A 47 -1.39 13.24 1.27
CA ALA A 47 -1.74 12.88 2.65
C ALA A 47 -2.15 14.09 3.51
N LYS A 48 -1.47 15.24 3.35
CA LYS A 48 -1.75 16.47 4.12
C LYS A 48 -3.21 16.93 3.97
N TRP A 49 -3.79 16.77 2.78
CA TRP A 49 -5.17 17.16 2.51
C TRP A 49 -6.13 16.00 2.73
N LEU A 50 -5.72 14.76 2.42
CA LEU A 50 -6.57 13.58 2.54
C LEU A 50 -6.85 13.20 4.01
N LEU A 51 -5.83 13.16 4.86
CA LEU A 51 -5.92 12.60 6.21
C LEU A 51 -6.93 13.31 7.13
N PRO A 52 -7.09 14.65 7.12
CA PRO A 52 -8.13 15.32 7.91
C PRO A 52 -9.55 14.81 7.61
N HIS A 53 -9.82 14.41 6.37
CA HIS A 53 -11.13 13.87 5.98
C HIS A 53 -11.33 12.41 6.38
N LEU A 54 -10.26 11.65 6.56
CA LEU A 54 -10.32 10.24 6.95
C LEU A 54 -10.24 10.05 8.48
N LYS A 55 -9.84 11.09 9.22
CA LYS A 55 -9.69 11.04 10.67
C LYS A 55 -11.03 10.67 11.34
N ASP A 56 -10.96 9.73 12.27
CA ASP A 56 -12.09 9.22 13.06
C ASP A 56 -13.26 8.65 12.24
N ARG A 57 -12.99 8.24 10.98
CA ARG A 57 -13.97 7.60 10.10
C ARG A 57 -13.59 6.14 9.81
N PRO A 58 -14.51 5.17 10.00
CA PRO A 58 -14.30 3.80 9.55
C PRO A 58 -14.05 3.73 8.04
N LEU A 59 -13.10 2.90 7.62
CA LEU A 59 -12.74 2.72 6.21
C LEU A 59 -13.04 1.29 5.76
N SER A 60 -13.66 1.17 4.59
CA SER A 60 -13.66 -0.08 3.81
C SER A 60 -12.63 0.04 2.70
N LEU A 61 -11.73 -0.94 2.59
CA LEU A 61 -10.67 -0.92 1.58
C LEU A 61 -11.01 -1.85 0.43
N VAL A 62 -10.80 -1.40 -0.81
CA VAL A 62 -10.77 -2.28 -1.98
C VAL A 62 -9.32 -2.58 -2.31
N ARG A 63 -8.96 -3.85 -2.36
CA ARG A 63 -7.57 -4.28 -2.54
C ARG A 63 -7.43 -5.08 -3.82
N PHE A 64 -6.39 -4.75 -4.58
CA PHE A 64 -6.02 -5.43 -5.82
C PHE A 64 -4.58 -5.95 -5.73
N PRO A 65 -4.32 -7.08 -5.03
CA PRO A 65 -2.97 -7.58 -4.85
C PRO A 65 -2.24 -7.88 -6.15
N GLN A 66 -2.96 -8.22 -7.22
CA GLN A 66 -2.44 -8.53 -8.55
C GLN A 66 -2.67 -7.41 -9.58
N GLY A 67 -2.92 -6.18 -9.13
CA GLY A 67 -3.24 -5.05 -10.01
C GLY A 67 -4.72 -5.00 -10.42
N ILE A 68 -5.12 -3.90 -11.07
CA ILE A 68 -6.53 -3.59 -11.33
C ILE A 68 -7.22 -4.53 -12.33
N ALA A 69 -6.44 -5.24 -13.15
CA ALA A 69 -6.96 -6.23 -14.08
C ALA A 69 -7.22 -7.60 -13.40
N GLY A 70 -6.72 -7.79 -12.18
CA GLY A 70 -6.91 -9.01 -11.40
C GLY A 70 -8.14 -8.94 -10.47
N LYS A 71 -8.38 -10.03 -9.74
CA LYS A 71 -9.47 -10.09 -8.74
C LYS A 71 -9.21 -9.13 -7.59
N GLY A 72 -10.13 -8.20 -7.38
CA GLY A 72 -10.19 -7.35 -6.19
C GLY A 72 -11.02 -7.97 -5.07
N PHE A 73 -10.84 -7.47 -3.85
CA PHE A 73 -11.72 -7.81 -2.72
C PHE A 73 -11.93 -6.61 -1.79
N TYR A 74 -13.06 -6.61 -1.11
CA TYR A 74 -13.39 -5.65 -0.06
C TYR A 74 -12.87 -6.15 1.29
N GLN A 75 -12.19 -5.28 2.01
CA GLN A 75 -11.73 -5.52 3.37
C GLN A 75 -12.37 -4.48 4.30
N LYS A 76 -13.30 -4.92 5.13
CA LYS A 76 -14.01 -4.09 6.11
C LYS A 76 -13.35 -4.17 7.49
N ASP A 77 -12.91 -5.36 7.86
CA ASP A 77 -12.24 -5.60 9.12
C ASP A 77 -10.75 -5.24 9.05
N ALA A 78 -10.26 -4.62 10.13
CA ALA A 78 -8.84 -4.39 10.29
C ALA A 78 -8.12 -5.74 10.29
N PRO A 79 -7.01 -5.88 9.53
CA PRO A 79 -6.24 -7.11 9.57
C PRO A 79 -5.67 -7.27 10.98
N ARG A 80 -5.55 -8.51 11.46
CA ARG A 80 -4.87 -8.79 12.73
C ARG A 80 -3.43 -8.28 12.60
N VAL A 81 -3.11 -7.17 13.26
CA VAL A 81 -1.77 -6.61 13.27
C VAL A 81 -0.86 -7.58 14.04
N PRO A 82 0.21 -8.13 13.45
CA PRO A 82 1.23 -8.82 14.25
C PRO A 82 1.79 -7.78 15.22
N ARG A 83 1.82 -8.07 16.53
CA ARG A 83 2.46 -7.17 17.50
C ARG A 83 3.93 -7.00 17.12
N ILE A 84 4.29 -5.83 16.58
CA ILE A 84 5.68 -5.48 16.36
C ILE A 84 6.17 -4.86 17.69
N GLY A 85 6.88 -5.66 18.49
CA GLY A 85 7.70 -5.24 19.62
C GLY A 85 7.02 -4.43 20.73
N SER A 86 6.57 -5.10 21.79
CA SER A 86 6.62 -4.53 23.14
C SER A 86 8.01 -4.81 23.70
N GLY A 87 8.86 -3.79 23.73
CA GLY A 87 10.17 -3.78 24.38
C GLY A 87 10.37 -2.39 24.96
#